data_AF-A0A4V0HV49-F1
#
_entry.id   AF-A0A4V0HV49-F1
#
_cell.length_a   1.000
_cell.length_b   1.000
_cell.length_c   1.000
_cell.angle_alpha   90.00
_cell.angle_beta   90.00
_cell.angle_gamma   90.00
#
_symmetry.space_group_name_H-M   'P 1'
#
loop_
_entity.id
_entity.type
_entity.pdbx_description
1 polymer ?
#
loop_
_entity_poly.entity_id
_entity_poly.type
_entity_poly.pdbx_seq_one_letter_code
_entity_poly.pdbx_strand_id
1 'polypeptide(L)'
;MTYTRWIAAAFFPTALCAAAAGAAPVAAPPPRLIGDLRGYRTAAEAVAADPKLFKTTVSAASQTGAGYLGILVEDRNGKPVVEAVEPESPAETSGLAAGDVLLKLDAVGHATAASVRDALRSRLAGDQLSVTVERQGKPVTLTATLRPASKPMSATAGRAIVGVTLGDKPKGKIGVLIDAVTAGGPAEQARVRAGDVLLKADGKDTDGPDGFRAVVAEKRPGDRLELLLERDGKRVEASLVLAAEDAPKGGRSGGWDDRIPNAWRKPTYRLAIIGVEYPDVKHNPKIKDADWEESMFSLGRYQGKSATGEPVHGSMNDYYRELSNGAFKIEGAFVGWVEVSKKRMDYTTGSGTDTREKTALLTEALTKLTDKNKDALKDMDGVFFIYAGGRVQTTRGGLYWPHRASVSFGGKRWPYFIVQEGGTRMNDISVFCHEFGHMLGLPDLYARPELPGSEGAGVWCAMSNQNGGGKPQHFCAWSKEQLGWVKPTVLDPRVKQKLILAPIEDDPTQCYKVMVRADGSEYFLLENRRRKGFDEALPAEGLLIWRVVNNRPILEESHGVDGATGPRVFLGSVPYPSAANTSFTPYTTPSSKSQLGGGLPVHLTNIRRLPNGWVTFHIGYEYQ
;
A
#
# COMPACT_ATOMS: atom_id res chain seq x y z
N MET A 1 -79.59 -1.09 -47.06
CA MET A 1 -79.14 -1.87 -48.23
C MET A 1 -77.75 -2.41 -47.89
N THR A 2 -77.69 -3.57 -47.24
CA THR A 2 -77.55 -4.93 -47.82
C THR A 2 -76.11 -5.27 -48.20
N TYR A 3 -75.54 -6.11 -47.33
CA TYR A 3 -74.40 -7.01 -47.43
C TYR A 3 -74.00 -7.48 -48.84
N THR A 4 -72.68 -7.54 -49.10
CA THR A 4 -72.05 -8.77 -49.58
C THR A 4 -70.60 -8.85 -49.06
N ARG A 5 -70.34 -9.88 -48.24
CA ARG A 5 -69.03 -10.24 -47.68
C ARG A 5 -68.15 -10.83 -48.79
N TRP A 6 -66.89 -10.42 -48.88
CA TRP A 6 -65.86 -11.13 -49.64
C TRP A 6 -64.81 -11.70 -48.69
N ILE A 7 -64.56 -12.99 -48.89
CA ILE A 7 -63.71 -13.88 -48.12
C ILE A 7 -62.26 -13.73 -48.59
N ALA A 8 -61.30 -13.63 -47.66
CA ALA A 8 -59.94 -14.10 -47.89
C ALA A 8 -59.36 -14.60 -46.56
N ALA A 9 -59.30 -15.93 -46.43
CA ALA A 9 -58.81 -16.66 -45.29
C ALA A 9 -57.27 -16.69 -45.26
N ALA A 10 -56.72 -16.62 -44.06
CA ALA A 10 -55.32 -16.87 -43.77
C ALA A 10 -54.93 -18.31 -44.17
N PHE A 11 -53.85 -18.44 -44.93
CA PHE A 11 -53.15 -19.71 -45.12
C PHE A 11 -51.71 -19.58 -44.64
N PHE A 12 -51.44 -20.23 -43.52
CA PHE A 12 -50.11 -20.63 -43.10
C PHE A 12 -49.59 -21.71 -44.06
N PRO A 13 -48.40 -21.59 -44.66
CA PRO A 13 -47.67 -22.74 -45.13
C PRO A 13 -46.86 -23.32 -43.97
N THR A 14 -47.29 -24.48 -43.51
CA THR A 14 -46.52 -25.42 -42.71
C THR A 14 -45.31 -25.91 -43.51
N ALA A 15 -44.11 -25.42 -43.18
CA ALA A 15 -42.86 -26.05 -43.61
C ALA A 15 -42.43 -27.07 -42.54
N LEU A 16 -42.44 -28.33 -42.96
CA LEU A 16 -41.92 -29.51 -42.26
C LEU A 16 -40.50 -29.23 -41.72
N CYS A 17 -40.31 -29.35 -40.40
CA CYS A 17 -39.00 -29.49 -39.79
C CYS A 17 -38.37 -30.83 -40.21
N ALA A 18 -37.49 -30.81 -41.20
CA ALA A 18 -36.47 -31.83 -41.33
C ALA A 18 -35.36 -31.52 -40.31
N ALA A 19 -35.31 -32.30 -39.23
CA ALA A 19 -34.22 -32.25 -38.27
C ALA A 19 -32.94 -32.77 -38.93
N ALA A 20 -32.20 -31.87 -39.58
CA ALA A 20 -30.80 -32.12 -39.88
C ALA A 20 -30.03 -31.99 -38.56
N ALA A 21 -29.55 -33.12 -38.05
CA ALA A 21 -28.57 -33.17 -36.96
C ALA A 21 -27.28 -32.49 -37.44
N GLY A 22 -27.25 -31.16 -37.33
CA GLY A 22 -26.05 -30.36 -37.54
C GLY A 22 -25.07 -30.68 -36.42
N ALA A 23 -23.95 -31.30 -36.79
CA ALA A 23 -22.84 -31.55 -35.90
C ALA A 23 -22.49 -30.26 -35.16
N ALA A 24 -22.41 -30.35 -33.83
CA ALA A 24 -21.92 -29.27 -32.98
C ALA A 24 -20.60 -28.72 -33.55
N PRO A 25 -20.34 -27.40 -33.47
CA PRO A 25 -19.07 -26.84 -33.91
C PRO A 25 -17.96 -27.60 -33.19
N VAL A 26 -17.15 -28.32 -33.97
CA VAL A 26 -15.95 -28.97 -33.45
C VAL A 26 -15.11 -27.85 -32.88
N ALA A 27 -15.00 -27.81 -31.55
CA ALA A 27 -14.11 -26.91 -30.85
C ALA A 27 -12.74 -26.98 -31.54
N ALA A 28 -12.22 -25.82 -31.96
CA ALA A 28 -10.87 -25.76 -32.49
C ALA A 28 -9.95 -26.50 -31.50
N PRO A 29 -9.08 -27.42 -31.95
CA PRO A 29 -8.21 -28.13 -31.03
C PRO A 29 -7.43 -27.08 -30.23
N PRO A 30 -7.30 -27.26 -28.90
CA PRO A 30 -6.56 -26.32 -28.07
C PRO A 30 -5.19 -26.11 -28.72
N PRO A 31 -4.68 -24.86 -28.77
CA PRO A 31 -3.37 -24.58 -29.37
C PRO A 31 -2.37 -25.57 -28.77
N ARG A 32 -1.63 -26.27 -29.66
CA ARG A 32 -0.64 -27.28 -29.22
C ARG A 32 0.28 -26.62 -28.20
N LEU A 33 0.22 -27.09 -26.95
CA LEU A 33 1.07 -26.66 -25.85
C LEU A 33 2.53 -26.91 -26.23
N ILE A 34 3.27 -25.85 -26.55
CA ILE A 34 4.71 -25.94 -26.80
C ILE A 34 5.41 -25.98 -25.43
N GLY A 35 5.53 -27.20 -24.88
CA GLY A 35 6.23 -27.49 -23.64
C GLY A 35 5.68 -28.75 -22.96
N ASP A 36 6.57 -29.61 -22.45
CA ASP A 36 6.16 -30.72 -21.58
C ASP A 36 5.67 -30.18 -20.22
N LEU A 37 4.36 -30.03 -20.09
CA LEU A 37 3.70 -29.59 -18.86
C LEU A 37 3.33 -30.75 -17.93
N ARG A 38 3.82 -31.98 -18.18
CA ARG A 38 3.55 -33.11 -17.28
C ARG A 38 4.03 -32.80 -15.86
N GLY A 39 3.10 -32.93 -14.91
CA GLY A 39 3.35 -32.69 -13.49
C GLY A 39 3.29 -31.23 -13.05
N TYR A 40 2.97 -30.28 -13.94
CA TYR A 40 2.61 -28.92 -13.53
C TYR A 40 1.18 -28.87 -13.02
N ARG A 41 0.96 -28.11 -11.95
CA ARG A 41 -0.34 -27.93 -11.29
C ARG A 41 -0.79 -26.48 -11.43
N THR A 42 -2.07 -26.29 -11.73
CA THR A 42 -2.72 -24.97 -11.70
C THR A 42 -2.93 -24.45 -10.28
N ALA A 43 -3.46 -23.24 -10.12
CA ALA A 43 -3.81 -22.70 -8.80
C ALA A 43 -4.77 -23.61 -8.03
N ALA A 44 -5.76 -24.20 -8.71
CA ALA A 44 -6.74 -25.10 -8.10
C ALA A 44 -6.18 -26.49 -7.71
N GLU A 45 -5.13 -26.96 -8.39
CA GLU A 45 -4.56 -28.30 -8.20
C GLU A 45 -3.28 -28.30 -7.34
N ALA A 46 -2.77 -27.11 -7.03
CA ALA A 46 -1.59 -26.94 -6.21
C ALA A 46 -1.81 -27.53 -4.81
N VAL A 47 -0.76 -28.08 -4.22
CA VAL A 47 -0.83 -28.56 -2.84
C VAL A 47 -0.85 -27.33 -1.93
N ALA A 48 -2.05 -27.00 -1.46
CA ALA A 48 -2.29 -25.90 -0.55
C ALA A 48 -1.73 -26.22 0.83
N ALA A 49 -1.26 -25.18 1.53
CA ALA A 49 -0.83 -25.30 2.90
C ALA A 49 -2.01 -25.55 3.84
N ASP A 50 -1.85 -26.47 4.80
CA ASP A 50 -2.82 -26.65 5.87
C ASP A 50 -2.67 -25.52 6.91
N PRO A 51 -3.69 -24.66 7.11
CA PRO A 51 -3.65 -23.61 8.11
C PRO A 51 -3.38 -24.13 9.53
N LYS A 52 -3.67 -25.40 9.84
CA LYS A 52 -3.39 -26.01 11.15
C LYS A 52 -1.91 -26.40 11.32
N LEU A 53 -1.25 -26.84 10.25
CA LEU A 53 0.17 -27.22 10.26
C LEU A 53 1.13 -26.03 10.30
N PHE A 54 0.63 -24.82 10.04
CA PHE A 54 1.39 -23.57 10.12
C PHE A 54 0.91 -22.61 11.21
N LYS A 55 -0.23 -22.88 11.87
CA LYS A 55 -0.65 -22.18 13.10
C LYS A 55 0.07 -22.67 14.35
N THR A 56 0.93 -23.69 14.24
CA THR A 56 1.69 -24.20 15.37
C THR A 56 2.53 -23.08 15.97
N THR A 57 2.18 -22.75 17.22
CA THR A 57 2.93 -21.96 18.19
C THR A 57 4.40 -21.89 17.83
N VAL A 58 4.92 -20.66 17.76
CA VAL A 58 6.34 -20.37 17.79
C VAL A 58 6.93 -21.20 18.94
N SER A 59 7.55 -22.32 18.60
CA SER A 59 8.35 -23.08 19.53
C SER A 59 9.45 -22.13 19.98
N ALA A 60 9.52 -21.89 21.29
CA ALA A 60 10.50 -21.03 21.93
C ALA A 60 11.97 -21.48 21.72
N ALA A 61 12.21 -22.56 20.97
CA ALA A 61 13.52 -23.18 20.80
C ALA A 61 14.35 -22.70 19.60
N SER A 62 13.99 -21.60 18.92
CA SER A 62 14.84 -21.01 17.87
C SER A 62 14.86 -19.47 17.90
N GLN A 63 15.02 -18.89 19.09
CA GLN A 63 15.32 -17.47 19.26
C GLN A 63 16.83 -17.19 19.21
N THR A 64 17.52 -17.58 18.13
CA THR A 64 18.78 -16.89 17.80
C THR A 64 18.41 -15.72 16.90
N GLY A 65 18.21 -14.55 17.51
CA GLY A 65 17.96 -13.31 16.78
C GLY A 65 19.15 -12.93 15.88
N ALA A 66 18.98 -11.89 15.05
CA ALA A 66 20.08 -11.35 14.26
C ALA A 66 21.27 -10.97 15.16
N GLY A 67 22.49 -11.32 14.70
CA GLY A 67 23.73 -11.03 15.39
C GLY A 67 24.01 -9.54 15.37
N TYR A 68 24.13 -8.96 16.56
CA TYR A 68 24.37 -7.54 16.73
C TYR A 68 25.82 -7.30 17.17
N LEU A 69 26.54 -6.45 16.43
CA LEU A 69 27.92 -6.07 16.74
C LEU A 69 28.00 -4.72 17.49
N GLY A 70 27.13 -3.76 17.15
CA GLY A 70 27.03 -2.45 17.81
C GLY A 70 28.01 -1.39 17.31
N ILE A 71 28.08 -1.24 15.98
CA ILE A 71 28.96 -0.27 15.32
C ILE A 71 28.18 0.56 14.31
N LEU A 72 28.55 1.83 14.20
CA LEU A 72 28.17 2.71 13.10
C LEU A 72 29.36 2.82 12.15
N VAL A 73 29.15 2.52 10.87
CA VAL A 73 30.22 2.51 9.87
C VAL A 73 29.81 3.41 8.71
N GLU A 74 30.72 4.29 8.31
CA GLU A 74 30.58 5.21 7.20
C GLU A 74 31.76 5.11 6.24
N ASP A 75 31.57 5.55 4.99
CA ASP A 75 32.64 5.62 4.01
C ASP A 75 33.41 6.94 4.16
N ARG A 76 34.70 6.86 4.48
CA ARG A 76 35.61 8.01 4.45
C ARG A 76 36.80 7.71 3.55
N ASN A 77 37.01 8.56 2.54
CA ASN A 77 38.07 8.40 1.53
C ASN A 77 38.05 7.01 0.84
N GLY A 78 36.85 6.47 0.59
CA GLY A 78 36.67 5.18 -0.07
C GLY A 78 37.04 3.97 0.78
N LYS A 79 37.10 4.12 2.11
CA LYS A 79 37.28 3.01 3.06
C LYS A 79 36.18 3.03 4.12
N PRO A 80 35.73 1.86 4.63
CA PRO A 80 34.76 1.78 5.71
C PRO A 80 35.41 2.12 7.05
N VAL A 81 34.96 3.19 7.69
CA VAL A 81 35.48 3.66 8.98
C VAL A 81 34.41 3.53 10.05
N VAL A 82 34.78 3.00 11.20
CA VAL A 82 33.94 2.95 12.41
C VAL A 82 33.77 4.38 12.91
N GLU A 83 32.58 4.94 12.74
CA GLU A 83 32.24 6.29 13.19
C GLU A 83 31.96 6.30 14.68
N ALA A 84 31.20 5.32 15.15
CA ALA A 84 30.83 5.18 16.56
C ALA A 84 30.75 3.71 16.94
N VAL A 85 31.06 3.43 18.20
CA VAL A 85 30.88 2.12 18.84
C VAL A 85 29.87 2.32 19.96
N GLU A 86 28.83 1.49 20.00
CA GLU A 86 27.79 1.62 21.00
C GLU A 86 28.30 1.13 22.37
N PRO A 87 28.02 1.84 23.48
CA PRO A 87 28.39 1.39 24.81
C PRO A 87 27.79 0.04 25.17
N GLU A 88 28.56 -0.78 25.87
CA GLU A 88 28.25 -2.14 26.29
C GLU A 88 27.94 -3.10 25.12
N SER A 89 28.35 -2.78 23.89
CA SER A 89 28.16 -3.62 22.71
C SER A 89 29.23 -4.70 22.55
N PRO A 90 29.00 -5.76 21.74
CA PRO A 90 30.06 -6.71 21.38
C PRO A 90 31.29 -6.06 20.75
N ALA A 91 31.13 -4.99 19.98
CA ALA A 91 32.23 -4.24 19.39
C ALA A 91 33.09 -3.55 20.45
N GLU A 92 32.46 -2.83 21.40
CA GLU A 92 33.20 -2.20 22.50
C GLU A 92 33.93 -3.25 23.35
N THR A 93 33.23 -4.34 23.68
CA THR A 93 33.80 -5.45 24.48
C THR A 93 34.98 -6.12 23.77
N SER A 94 34.94 -6.20 22.43
CA SER A 94 36.03 -6.75 21.60
C SER A 94 37.21 -5.78 21.43
N GLY A 95 37.09 -4.54 21.90
CA GLY A 95 38.13 -3.50 21.80
C GLY A 95 38.12 -2.72 20.49
N LEU A 96 37.04 -2.79 19.70
CA LEU A 96 36.84 -1.98 18.50
C LEU A 96 36.58 -0.52 18.92
N ALA A 97 37.12 0.44 18.18
CA ALA A 97 37.05 1.86 18.54
C ALA A 97 36.63 2.73 17.36
N ALA A 98 36.04 3.88 17.66
CA ALA A 98 35.80 4.92 16.68
C ALA A 98 37.13 5.36 16.02
N GLY A 99 37.13 5.50 14.70
CA GLY A 99 38.31 5.80 13.89
C GLY A 99 39.01 4.57 13.30
N ASP A 100 38.61 3.35 13.66
CA ASP A 100 39.13 2.13 13.05
C ASP A 100 38.66 2.00 11.60
N VAL A 101 39.57 1.63 10.69
CA VAL A 101 39.22 1.33 9.29
C VAL A 101 39.02 -0.17 9.14
N LEU A 102 37.82 -0.62 8.76
CA LEU A 102 37.50 -2.04 8.64
C LEU A 102 38.11 -2.64 7.37
N LEU A 103 39.05 -3.58 7.51
CA LEU A 103 39.72 -4.21 6.38
C LEU A 103 39.06 -5.55 6.03
N LYS A 104 38.79 -6.39 7.03
CA LYS A 104 38.20 -7.71 6.84
C LYS A 104 37.22 -8.08 7.94
N LEU A 105 36.18 -8.82 7.55
CA LEU A 105 35.33 -9.59 8.44
C LEU A 105 35.56 -11.07 8.11
N ASP A 106 36.02 -11.83 9.10
CA ASP A 106 36.59 -13.16 8.93
C ASP A 106 37.69 -13.18 7.85
N ALA A 107 37.58 -14.03 6.85
CA ALA A 107 38.52 -14.09 5.73
C ALA A 107 38.20 -13.11 4.58
N VAL A 108 37.06 -12.39 4.65
CA VAL A 108 36.52 -11.60 3.53
C VAL A 108 36.90 -10.12 3.68
N GLY A 109 37.44 -9.53 2.61
CA GLY A 109 37.79 -8.11 2.56
C GLY A 109 36.60 -7.22 2.23
N HIS A 110 36.55 -6.04 2.84
CA HIS A 110 35.47 -5.08 2.64
C HIS A 110 36.03 -3.71 2.24
N ALA A 111 35.54 -3.18 1.12
CA ALA A 111 35.99 -1.89 0.57
C ALA A 111 35.03 -0.73 0.88
N THR A 112 33.80 -1.02 1.33
CA THR A 112 32.77 -0.01 1.61
C THR A 112 31.98 -0.31 2.88
N ALA A 113 31.43 0.72 3.50
CA ALA A 113 30.61 0.64 4.71
C ALA A 113 29.33 -0.18 4.47
N ALA A 114 28.78 -0.11 3.25
CA ALA A 114 27.66 -0.95 2.85
C ALA A 114 28.02 -2.44 2.88
N SER A 115 29.17 -2.83 2.30
CA SER A 115 29.61 -4.23 2.27
C SER A 115 29.86 -4.81 3.67
N VAL A 116 30.34 -3.99 4.60
CA VAL A 116 30.50 -4.35 6.02
C VAL A 116 29.13 -4.56 6.66
N ARG A 117 28.18 -3.65 6.47
CA ARG A 117 26.82 -3.77 7.03
C ARG A 117 26.10 -5.01 6.51
N ASP A 118 26.23 -5.32 5.23
CA ASP A 118 25.58 -6.49 4.62
C ASP A 118 26.19 -7.81 5.12
N ALA A 119 27.51 -7.86 5.28
CA ALA A 119 28.18 -9.00 5.88
C ALA A 119 27.71 -9.25 7.33
N LEU A 120 27.54 -8.19 8.12
CA LEU A 120 27.04 -8.28 9.50
C LEU A 120 25.55 -8.68 9.57
N ARG A 121 24.71 -8.23 8.63
CA ARG A 121 23.28 -8.57 8.57
C ARG A 121 22.99 -10.05 8.40
N SER A 122 23.95 -10.80 7.82
CA SER A 122 23.80 -12.24 7.58
C SER A 122 24.15 -13.12 8.78
N ARG A 123 24.63 -12.54 9.89
CA ARG A 123 25.14 -13.25 11.06
C ARG A 123 24.10 -13.40 12.16
N LEU A 124 24.25 -14.42 13.01
CA LEU A 124 23.33 -14.74 14.09
C LEU A 124 23.91 -14.38 15.46
N ALA A 125 23.01 -14.19 16.42
CA ALA A 125 23.35 -14.11 17.83
C ALA A 125 24.10 -15.37 18.29
N GLY A 126 25.27 -15.19 18.91
CA GLY A 126 26.17 -16.26 19.33
C GLY A 126 27.32 -16.52 18.37
N ASP A 127 27.28 -16.01 17.13
CA ASP A 127 28.38 -16.17 16.17
C ASP A 127 29.65 -15.48 16.69
N GLN A 128 30.80 -16.15 16.54
CA GLN A 128 32.09 -15.50 16.67
C GLN A 128 32.48 -14.86 15.33
N LEU A 129 32.79 -13.57 15.38
CA LEU A 129 33.19 -12.78 14.23
C LEU A 129 34.63 -12.30 14.43
N SER A 130 35.51 -12.60 13.49
CA SER A 130 36.84 -12.00 13.45
C SER A 130 36.79 -10.69 12.67
N VAL A 131 37.32 -9.61 13.24
CA VAL A 131 37.30 -8.27 12.65
C VAL A 131 38.73 -7.76 12.53
N THR A 132 39.25 -7.66 11.31
CA THR A 132 40.56 -7.04 11.05
C THR A 132 40.37 -5.58 10.69
N VAL A 133 40.97 -4.69 11.46
CA VAL A 133 40.92 -3.23 11.28
C VAL A 133 42.30 -2.63 11.15
N GLU A 134 42.40 -1.48 10.47
CA GLU A 134 43.57 -0.61 10.49
C GLU A 134 43.40 0.43 11.59
N ARG A 135 44.26 0.40 12.60
CA ARG A 135 44.31 1.40 13.68
C ARG A 135 45.69 2.05 13.67
N GLN A 136 45.75 3.36 13.49
CA GLN A 136 47.01 4.12 13.39
C GLN A 136 48.01 3.53 12.35
N GLY A 137 47.50 3.06 11.20
CA GLY A 137 48.31 2.51 10.11
C GLY A 137 48.81 1.08 10.31
N LYS A 138 48.38 0.37 11.36
CA LYS A 138 48.72 -1.04 11.61
C LYS A 138 47.47 -1.92 11.62
N PRO A 139 47.52 -3.13 11.04
CA PRO A 139 46.41 -4.07 11.11
C PRO A 139 46.31 -4.69 12.52
N VAL A 140 45.11 -4.66 13.09
CA VAL A 140 44.74 -5.27 14.37
C VAL A 140 43.57 -6.22 14.11
N THR A 141 43.64 -7.46 14.62
CA THR A 141 42.52 -8.41 14.51
C THR A 141 41.88 -8.60 15.87
N LEU A 142 40.57 -8.38 15.93
CA LEU A 142 39.73 -8.49 17.11
C LEU A 142 38.74 -9.62 16.91
N THR A 143 38.28 -10.24 18.00
CA THR A 143 37.24 -11.27 17.94
C THR A 143 36.05 -10.80 18.77
N ALA A 144 34.88 -10.70 18.15
CA ALA A 144 33.64 -10.32 18.80
C ALA A 144 32.67 -11.50 18.80
N THR A 145 32.10 -11.84 19.95
CA THR A 145 30.95 -12.75 20.00
C THR A 145 29.69 -11.90 19.83
N LEU A 146 29.00 -12.07 18.71
CA LEU A 146 27.77 -11.34 18.43
C LEU A 146 26.73 -11.70 19.47
N ARG A 147 26.08 -10.69 20.03
CA ARG A 147 24.96 -10.93 20.95
C ARG A 147 23.65 -10.88 20.16
N PRO A 148 22.57 -11.51 20.67
CA PRO A 148 21.24 -11.07 20.25
C PRO A 148 21.21 -9.57 20.37
N ALA A 149 20.61 -8.85 19.43
CA ALA A 149 20.39 -7.42 19.57
C ALA A 149 19.62 -7.20 20.89
N SER A 150 20.34 -7.02 22.01
CA SER A 150 19.75 -6.88 23.35
C SER A 150 19.24 -5.47 23.59
N LYS A 151 19.34 -4.64 22.56
CA LYS A 151 18.29 -3.72 22.13
C LYS A 151 18.18 -3.92 20.62
N PRO A 152 17.15 -4.60 20.08
CA PRO A 152 16.81 -4.30 18.72
C PRO A 152 16.57 -2.79 18.73
N MET A 153 17.22 -2.04 17.85
CA MET A 153 16.53 -0.86 17.38
C MET A 153 15.20 -1.43 16.89
N SER A 154 14.16 -1.15 17.67
CA SER A 154 12.79 -1.39 17.29
C SER A 154 12.65 -0.80 15.89
N ALA A 155 12.71 -1.64 14.86
CA ALA A 155 12.12 -1.32 13.57
C ALA A 155 10.58 -1.20 13.70
N THR A 156 10.07 -1.32 14.93
CA THR A 156 8.75 -0.95 15.44
C THR A 156 8.69 0.48 15.98
N ALA A 157 9.58 1.40 15.60
CA ALA A 157 9.32 2.83 15.75
C ALA A 157 8.23 3.27 14.73
N GLY A 158 7.04 2.69 14.86
CA GLY A 158 5.82 3.46 14.63
C GLY A 158 5.84 4.69 15.54
N ARG A 159 5.07 5.72 15.20
CA ARG A 159 5.06 6.96 15.98
C ARG A 159 4.79 6.62 17.46
N ALA A 160 5.52 7.27 18.37
CA ALA A 160 5.23 7.17 19.79
C ALA A 160 3.81 7.69 20.02
N ILE A 161 2.93 6.86 20.57
CA ILE A 161 1.54 7.25 20.86
C ILE A 161 1.34 7.42 22.36
N VAL A 162 0.67 8.53 22.69
CA VAL A 162 0.22 8.85 24.05
C VAL A 162 -1.14 8.18 24.33
N GLY A 163 -1.94 7.94 23.27
CA GLY A 163 -3.29 7.40 23.38
C GLY A 163 -4.36 8.45 23.73
N VAL A 164 -4.18 9.70 23.31
CA VAL A 164 -5.18 10.78 23.47
C VAL A 164 -5.66 11.29 22.11
N THR A 165 -6.93 11.65 22.03
CA THR A 165 -7.48 12.45 20.95
C THR A 165 -7.52 13.90 21.42
N LEU A 166 -6.85 14.78 20.69
CA LEU A 166 -6.77 16.20 21.01
C LEU A 166 -7.92 16.94 20.34
N GLY A 167 -8.61 17.75 21.13
CA GLY A 167 -9.60 18.70 20.66
C GLY A 167 -9.01 20.08 20.40
N ASP A 168 -9.90 21.05 20.27
CA ASP A 168 -9.52 22.44 20.03
C ASP A 168 -8.87 23.09 21.25
N LYS A 169 -8.07 24.13 20.99
CA LYS A 169 -7.53 25.03 22.03
C LYS A 169 -8.69 25.73 22.77
N PRO A 170 -8.76 25.68 24.12
CA PRO A 170 -9.75 26.43 24.89
C PRO A 170 -9.57 27.95 24.72
N LYS A 171 -10.68 28.69 24.55
CA LYS A 171 -10.64 30.16 24.37
C LYS A 171 -9.98 30.85 25.57
N GLY A 172 -8.95 31.67 25.31
CA GLY A 172 -8.29 32.51 26.33
C GLY A 172 -7.36 31.78 27.30
N LYS A 173 -7.06 30.48 27.09
CA LYS A 173 -6.12 29.70 27.90
C LYS A 173 -5.00 29.11 27.02
N ILE A 174 -3.82 28.92 27.61
CA ILE A 174 -2.71 28.17 27.01
C ILE A 174 -3.01 26.68 27.27
N GLY A 175 -2.99 25.85 26.24
CA GLY A 175 -3.18 24.40 26.35
C GLY A 175 -4.02 23.78 25.22
N VAL A 176 -4.20 22.46 25.28
CA VAL A 176 -5.00 21.68 24.33
C VAL A 176 -5.99 20.77 25.06
N LEU A 177 -7.25 20.75 24.64
CA LEU A 177 -8.28 19.90 25.23
C LEU A 177 -8.03 18.42 24.88
N ILE A 178 -8.26 17.52 25.83
CA ILE A 178 -8.29 16.08 25.60
C ILE A 178 -9.75 15.67 25.38
N ASP A 179 -10.12 15.41 24.13
CA ASP A 179 -11.49 15.03 23.75
C ASP A 179 -11.81 13.58 24.09
N ALA A 180 -10.82 12.70 23.93
CA ALA A 180 -10.97 11.28 24.25
C ALA A 180 -9.64 10.66 24.67
N VAL A 181 -9.72 9.61 25.46
CA VAL A 181 -8.58 8.78 25.86
C VAL A 181 -8.81 7.37 25.32
N THR A 182 -7.77 6.78 24.72
CA THR A 182 -7.81 5.43 24.16
C THR A 182 -7.85 4.41 25.28
N ALA A 183 -8.90 3.58 25.31
CA ALA A 183 -9.05 2.53 26.31
C ALA A 183 -7.87 1.55 26.27
N GLY A 184 -7.30 1.23 27.43
CA GLY A 184 -6.11 0.42 27.62
C GLY A 184 -4.78 1.09 27.24
N GLY A 185 -4.82 2.33 26.71
CA GLY A 185 -3.64 3.04 26.22
C GLY A 185 -2.83 3.77 27.31
N PRO A 186 -1.62 4.28 26.98
CA PRO A 186 -0.72 4.91 27.96
C PRO A 186 -1.34 6.06 28.77
N ALA A 187 -2.13 6.92 28.12
CA ALA A 187 -2.82 8.03 28.77
C ALA A 187 -3.87 7.57 29.79
N GLU A 188 -4.63 6.50 29.52
CA GLU A 188 -5.60 5.98 30.49
C GLU A 188 -4.89 5.38 31.71
N GLN A 189 -3.80 4.63 31.47
CA GLN A 189 -2.98 4.05 32.54
C GLN A 189 -2.38 5.13 33.45
N ALA A 190 -2.01 6.27 32.86
CA ALA A 190 -1.56 7.47 33.57
C ALA A 190 -2.69 8.35 34.13
N ARG A 191 -3.94 7.85 34.10
CA ARG A 191 -5.13 8.51 34.66
C ARG A 191 -5.47 9.85 34.02
N VAL A 192 -5.02 10.08 32.79
CA VAL A 192 -5.50 11.16 31.93
C VAL A 192 -6.95 10.87 31.54
N ARG A 193 -7.80 11.89 31.49
CA ARG A 193 -9.23 11.76 31.22
C ARG A 193 -9.68 12.69 30.11
N ALA A 194 -10.75 12.29 29.43
CA ALA A 194 -11.47 13.21 28.54
C ALA A 194 -11.99 14.40 29.37
N GLY A 195 -11.82 15.61 28.84
CA GLY A 195 -12.11 16.87 29.53
C GLY A 195 -10.91 17.53 30.21
N ASP A 196 -9.75 16.86 30.31
CA ASP A 196 -8.51 17.49 30.78
C ASP A 196 -8.00 18.51 29.76
N VAL A 197 -7.40 19.60 30.24
CA VAL A 197 -6.66 20.54 29.40
C VAL A 197 -5.17 20.34 29.61
N LEU A 198 -4.45 19.92 28.57
CA LEU A 198 -3.00 19.76 28.62
C LEU A 198 -2.30 21.10 28.47
N LEU A 199 -1.54 21.47 29.50
CA LEU A 199 -0.82 22.74 29.60
C LEU A 199 0.65 22.60 29.18
N LYS A 200 1.31 21.52 29.61
CA LYS A 200 2.73 21.25 29.30
C LYS A 200 3.02 19.77 29.07
N ALA A 201 4.04 19.51 28.26
CA ALA A 201 4.63 18.19 28.08
C ALA A 201 6.17 18.31 28.21
N ASP A 202 6.77 17.53 29.10
CA ASP A 202 8.19 17.63 29.50
C ASP A 202 8.65 19.06 29.81
N GLY A 203 7.81 19.81 30.53
CA GLY A 203 8.07 21.20 30.89
C GLY A 203 7.92 22.23 29.76
N LYS A 204 7.75 21.78 28.50
CA LYS A 204 7.47 22.64 27.34
C LYS A 204 5.98 22.97 27.28
N ASP A 205 5.65 24.24 27.02
CA ASP A 205 4.25 24.67 26.84
C ASP A 205 3.63 24.02 25.59
N THR A 206 2.43 23.46 25.75
CA THR A 206 1.69 22.81 24.67
C THR A 206 0.60 23.75 24.17
N ASP A 207 0.97 24.77 23.40
CA ASP A 207 -0.01 25.69 22.84
C ASP A 207 -0.71 25.10 21.60
N GLY A 208 -1.85 24.47 21.83
CA GLY A 208 -2.62 23.78 20.80
C GLY A 208 -2.07 22.40 20.40
N PRO A 209 -2.79 21.68 19.51
CA PRO A 209 -2.47 20.29 19.16
C PRO A 209 -1.08 20.10 18.57
N ASP A 210 -0.59 21.08 17.80
CA ASP A 210 0.69 20.96 17.09
C ASP A 210 1.89 21.13 18.01
N GLY A 211 1.79 21.99 19.02
CA GLY A 211 2.83 22.12 20.06
C GLY A 211 3.01 20.81 20.83
N PHE A 212 1.91 20.17 21.21
CA PHE A 212 1.99 18.85 21.85
C PHE A 212 2.52 17.76 20.92
N ARG A 213 2.05 17.73 19.67
CA ARG A 213 2.54 16.78 18.66
C ARG A 213 4.04 16.94 18.38
N ALA A 214 4.56 18.16 18.39
CA ALA A 214 5.99 18.40 18.23
C ALA A 214 6.80 17.79 19.38
N VAL A 215 6.35 17.94 20.63
CA VAL A 215 7.00 17.32 21.79
C VAL A 215 6.97 15.79 21.69
N VAL A 216 5.84 15.20 21.28
CA VAL A 216 5.71 13.74 21.14
C VAL A 216 6.50 13.21 19.92
N ALA A 217 6.65 14.02 18.86
CA ALA A 217 7.40 13.64 17.66
C ALA A 217 8.92 13.51 17.89
N GLU A 218 9.45 14.21 18.89
CA GLU A 218 10.84 14.07 19.35
C GLU A 218 11.07 12.81 20.20
N LYS A 219 10.01 12.06 20.52
CA LYS A 219 10.04 10.93 21.46
C LYS A 219 9.83 9.60 20.75
N ARG A 220 10.35 8.55 21.38
CA ARG A 220 10.28 7.16 20.91
C ARG A 220 9.33 6.35 21.78
N PRO A 221 8.73 5.28 21.25
CA PRO A 221 8.07 4.27 22.08
C PRO A 221 9.00 3.79 23.21
N GLY A 222 8.49 3.75 24.43
CA GLY A 222 9.25 3.47 25.64
C GLY A 222 9.81 4.70 26.36
N ASP A 223 9.85 5.87 25.72
CA ASP A 223 10.24 7.11 26.40
C ASP A 223 9.15 7.52 27.42
N ARG A 224 9.60 8.05 28.55
CA ARG A 224 8.73 8.63 29.56
C ARG A 224 8.36 10.07 29.16
N LEU A 225 7.08 10.40 29.29
CA LEU A 225 6.52 11.72 29.01
C LEU A 225 5.82 12.25 30.27
N GLU A 226 6.23 13.41 30.74
CA GLU A 226 5.63 14.11 31.87
C GLU A 226 4.62 15.16 31.36
N LEU A 227 3.39 15.08 31.84
CA LEU A 227 2.31 15.98 31.46
C LEU A 227 1.89 16.86 32.64
N LEU A 228 1.65 18.14 32.36
CA LEU A 228 0.92 19.04 33.25
C LEU A 228 -0.47 19.30 32.67
N LEU A 229 -1.50 18.86 33.37
CA LEU A 229 -2.90 18.95 32.98
C LEU A 229 -3.65 19.92 33.92
N GLU A 230 -4.74 20.52 33.43
CA GLU A 230 -5.76 21.17 34.23
C GLU A 230 -7.04 20.33 34.20
N ARG A 231 -7.52 19.94 35.38
CA ARG A 231 -8.77 19.19 35.59
C ARG A 231 -9.60 19.91 36.64
N ASP A 232 -10.83 20.29 36.29
CA ASP A 232 -11.75 21.01 37.19
C ASP A 232 -11.11 22.25 37.86
N GLY A 233 -10.25 22.96 37.11
CA GLY A 233 -9.54 24.16 37.57
C GLY A 233 -8.33 23.90 38.47
N LYS A 234 -7.93 22.64 38.69
CA LYS A 234 -6.73 22.27 39.45
C LYS A 234 -5.65 21.69 38.54
N ARG A 235 -4.39 21.93 38.88
CA ARG A 235 -3.24 21.32 38.19
C ARG A 235 -3.05 19.87 38.61
N VAL A 236 -2.89 19.00 37.63
CA VAL A 236 -2.67 17.56 37.80
C VAL A 236 -1.43 17.19 36.99
N GLU A 237 -0.47 16.55 37.63
CA GLU A 237 0.69 15.96 36.94
C GLU A 237 0.40 14.51 36.60
N ALA A 238 0.77 14.10 35.39
CA ALA A 238 0.63 12.72 34.93
C ALA A 238 1.91 12.28 34.22
N SER A 239 2.42 11.11 34.60
CA SER A 239 3.60 10.51 33.99
C SER A 239 3.19 9.25 33.25
N LEU A 240 3.61 9.11 31.99
CA LEU A 240 3.28 7.95 31.16
C LEU A 240 4.48 7.49 30.34
N VAL A 241 4.51 6.20 30.04
CA VAL A 241 5.49 5.60 29.13
C VAL A 241 4.83 5.45 27.76
N LEU A 242 5.42 6.05 26.73
CA LEU A 242 4.86 6.07 25.38
C LEU A 242 4.80 4.66 24.78
N ALA A 243 3.69 4.31 24.14
CA ALA A 243 3.58 3.03 23.44
C ALA A 243 4.00 3.17 21.97
N ALA A 244 4.38 2.05 21.36
CA ALA A 244 4.52 1.97 19.92
C ALA A 244 3.13 1.99 19.28
N GLU A 245 3.00 2.64 18.12
CA GLU A 245 1.83 2.46 17.27
C GLU A 245 1.70 0.96 16.94
N ASP A 246 0.78 0.26 17.61
CA ASP A 246 0.49 -1.13 17.32
C ASP A 246 0.12 -1.25 15.83
N ALA A 247 0.86 -2.07 15.07
CA ALA A 247 0.35 -2.61 13.82
C ALA A 247 -1.06 -3.16 14.12
N PRO A 248 -2.08 -2.88 13.28
CA PRO A 248 -3.45 -3.22 13.60
C PRO A 248 -3.49 -4.68 14.02
N LYS A 249 -3.78 -4.92 15.31
CA LYS A 249 -4.04 -6.27 15.82
C LYS A 249 -5.21 -6.75 14.99
N GLY A 250 -4.91 -7.67 14.07
CA GLY A 250 -5.90 -8.35 13.27
C GLY A 250 -7.05 -8.73 14.19
N GLY A 251 -8.25 -8.33 13.82
CA GLY A 251 -9.45 -8.73 14.55
C GLY A 251 -9.38 -10.23 14.77
N ARG A 252 -9.69 -10.68 15.98
CA ARG A 252 -9.76 -12.09 16.35
C ARG A 252 -10.67 -12.84 15.37
N SER A 253 -10.06 -13.36 14.31
CA SER A 253 -10.55 -14.46 13.49
C SER A 253 -9.33 -15.34 13.27
N GLY A 254 -9.38 -16.59 13.71
CA GLY A 254 -8.21 -17.45 13.64
C GLY A 254 -7.87 -17.78 12.18
N GLY A 255 -6.74 -17.32 11.63
CA GLY A 255 -6.32 -17.63 10.26
C GLY A 255 -5.24 -16.69 9.73
N TRP A 256 -4.62 -17.02 8.59
CA TRP A 256 -3.71 -16.16 7.82
C TRP A 256 -4.42 -14.99 7.11
N ASP A 257 -5.51 -14.51 7.70
CA ASP A 257 -6.29 -13.39 7.19
C ASP A 257 -5.72 -12.09 7.80
N ASP A 258 -4.81 -11.46 7.06
CA ASP A 258 -4.13 -10.21 7.41
C ASP A 258 -4.80 -8.98 6.76
N ARG A 259 -6.03 -9.14 6.28
CA ARG A 259 -6.68 -8.09 5.50
C ARG A 259 -7.00 -6.85 6.35
N ILE A 260 -6.93 -5.68 5.72
CA ILE A 260 -7.27 -4.39 6.36
C ILE A 260 -8.69 -4.47 6.97
N PRO A 261 -8.84 -4.25 8.30
CA PRO A 261 -10.11 -4.46 8.99
C PRO A 261 -11.30 -3.63 8.47
N ASN A 262 -11.03 -2.41 8.02
CA ASN A 262 -12.05 -1.44 7.59
C ASN A 262 -12.07 -1.22 6.07
N ALA A 263 -11.51 -2.14 5.29
CA ALA A 263 -11.59 -2.06 3.83
C ALA A 263 -13.03 -2.23 3.32
N TRP A 264 -13.35 -1.58 2.20
CA TRP A 264 -14.65 -1.71 1.56
C TRP A 264 -14.82 -3.08 0.91
N ARG A 265 -15.83 -3.84 1.34
CA ARG A 265 -16.12 -5.20 0.83
C ARG A 265 -17.48 -5.36 0.18
N LYS A 266 -18.29 -4.30 0.15
CA LYS A 266 -19.60 -4.36 -0.52
C LYS A 266 -19.39 -4.34 -2.03
N PRO A 267 -20.24 -5.02 -2.82
CA PRO A 267 -20.09 -5.11 -4.27
C PRO A 267 -20.34 -3.80 -5.01
N THR A 268 -20.83 -2.77 -4.32
CA THR A 268 -21.18 -1.48 -4.91
C THR A 268 -20.76 -0.38 -3.96
N TYR A 269 -20.21 0.70 -4.51
CA TYR A 269 -19.94 1.95 -3.80
C TYR A 269 -20.70 3.07 -4.50
N ARG A 270 -21.55 3.81 -3.76
CA ARG A 270 -22.32 4.93 -4.29
C ARG A 270 -21.61 6.26 -4.03
N LEU A 271 -21.26 6.97 -5.09
CA LEU A 271 -20.45 8.18 -5.04
C LEU A 271 -21.24 9.39 -5.57
N ALA A 272 -21.36 10.45 -4.77
CA ALA A 272 -21.87 11.73 -5.25
C ALA A 272 -20.72 12.61 -5.75
N ILE A 273 -20.84 13.18 -6.95
CA ILE A 273 -19.88 14.16 -7.46
C ILE A 273 -20.43 15.57 -7.23
N ILE A 274 -19.69 16.37 -6.47
CA ILE A 274 -20.02 17.78 -6.19
C ILE A 274 -19.00 18.67 -6.88
N GLY A 275 -19.48 19.51 -7.79
CA GLY A 275 -18.68 20.56 -8.39
C GLY A 275 -18.58 21.77 -7.47
N VAL A 276 -17.37 22.29 -7.25
CA VAL A 276 -17.11 23.45 -6.40
C VAL A 276 -16.55 24.60 -7.23
N GLU A 277 -17.30 25.69 -7.31
CA GLU A 277 -16.88 26.94 -7.94
C GLU A 277 -16.56 28.01 -6.92
N TYR A 278 -15.81 29.01 -7.36
CA TYR A 278 -15.43 30.18 -6.58
C TYR A 278 -15.89 31.46 -7.29
N PRO A 279 -15.97 32.60 -6.60
CA PRO A 279 -16.28 33.89 -7.22
C PRO A 279 -15.24 34.29 -8.30
N ASP A 280 -13.98 33.85 -8.14
CA ASP A 280 -12.86 34.15 -9.04
C ASP A 280 -12.50 33.01 -10.00
N VAL A 281 -13.02 31.80 -9.79
CA VAL A 281 -12.70 30.61 -10.62
C VAL A 281 -13.96 29.80 -10.90
N LYS A 282 -14.29 29.72 -12.19
CA LYS A 282 -15.44 28.97 -12.73
C LYS A 282 -15.00 27.69 -13.40
N HIS A 283 -15.91 26.71 -13.42
CA HIS A 283 -15.68 25.48 -14.16
C HIS A 283 -15.65 25.77 -15.66
N ASN A 284 -15.01 24.89 -16.41
CA ASN A 284 -14.94 24.96 -17.85
C ASN A 284 -16.30 24.60 -18.46
N PRO A 285 -16.98 25.54 -19.13
CA PRO A 285 -18.32 25.30 -19.66
C PRO A 285 -18.34 24.28 -20.81
N LYS A 286 -17.18 23.86 -21.33
CA LYS A 286 -17.08 22.77 -22.31
C LYS A 286 -17.30 21.39 -21.67
N ILE A 287 -16.99 21.23 -20.39
CA ILE A 287 -17.15 19.97 -19.66
C ILE A 287 -18.53 19.98 -19.01
N LYS A 288 -19.43 19.12 -19.48
CA LYS A 288 -20.80 19.01 -18.97
C LYS A 288 -20.84 18.04 -17.80
N ASP A 289 -21.87 18.18 -16.97
CA ASP A 289 -22.12 17.27 -15.86
C ASP A 289 -22.19 15.80 -16.32
N ALA A 290 -22.80 15.56 -17.48
CA ALA A 290 -22.86 14.23 -18.11
C ALA A 290 -21.48 13.67 -18.51
N ASP A 291 -20.50 14.51 -18.85
CA ASP A 291 -19.13 14.06 -19.16
C ASP A 291 -18.45 13.51 -17.90
N TRP A 292 -18.71 14.12 -16.73
CA TRP A 292 -18.23 13.62 -15.45
C TRP A 292 -18.88 12.28 -15.12
N GLU A 293 -20.20 12.17 -15.25
CA GLU A 293 -20.91 10.91 -15.02
C GLU A 293 -20.45 9.80 -15.96
N GLU A 294 -20.21 10.12 -17.24
CA GLU A 294 -19.70 9.16 -18.20
C GLU A 294 -18.29 8.71 -17.85
N SER A 295 -17.40 9.64 -17.48
CA SER A 295 -16.03 9.33 -17.07
C SER A 295 -15.96 8.48 -15.79
N MET A 296 -16.94 8.60 -14.88
CA MET A 296 -16.90 7.95 -13.57
C MET A 296 -17.70 6.65 -13.51
N PHE A 297 -18.92 6.63 -14.07
CA PHE A 297 -19.92 5.60 -13.78
C PHE A 297 -20.31 4.74 -14.98
N SER A 298 -19.92 5.12 -16.21
CA SER A 298 -20.29 4.35 -17.40
C SER A 298 -19.62 2.96 -17.45
N LEU A 299 -20.07 2.10 -18.37
CA LEU A 299 -19.43 0.82 -18.63
C LEU A 299 -19.35 0.66 -20.15
N GLY A 300 -18.13 0.65 -20.68
CA GLY A 300 -17.82 0.51 -22.11
C GLY A 300 -18.18 1.72 -22.96
N ARG A 301 -18.51 2.89 -22.37
CA ARG A 301 -18.94 4.08 -23.11
C ARG A 301 -17.89 5.18 -23.20
N TYR A 302 -17.15 5.42 -22.11
CA TYR A 302 -16.14 6.48 -22.06
C TYR A 302 -14.85 6.11 -22.81
N GLN A 303 -14.88 6.17 -24.14
CA GLN A 303 -13.78 5.79 -25.03
C GLN A 303 -13.45 6.89 -26.05
N GLY A 304 -12.23 6.88 -26.57
CA GLY A 304 -11.80 7.82 -27.60
C GLY A 304 -11.25 9.12 -27.01
N LYS A 305 -12.11 10.13 -26.81
CA LYS A 305 -11.69 11.45 -26.31
C LYS A 305 -12.57 11.99 -25.19
N SER A 306 -11.98 12.81 -24.31
CA SER A 306 -12.68 13.59 -23.29
C SER A 306 -13.47 14.75 -23.94
N ALA A 307 -14.27 15.46 -23.13
CA ALA A 307 -14.98 16.68 -23.53
C ALA A 307 -14.06 17.80 -24.06
N THR A 308 -12.78 17.78 -23.67
CA THR A 308 -11.75 18.75 -24.11
C THR A 308 -10.78 18.19 -25.14
N GLY A 309 -10.94 16.93 -25.56
CA GLY A 309 -10.25 16.33 -26.71
C GLY A 309 -9.04 15.46 -26.38
N GLU A 310 -8.69 15.29 -25.10
CA GLU A 310 -7.64 14.36 -24.65
C GLU A 310 -8.04 12.90 -24.88
N PRO A 311 -7.09 12.00 -25.19
CA PRO A 311 -7.36 10.56 -25.22
C PRO A 311 -7.91 10.06 -23.88
N VAL A 312 -8.90 9.16 -23.94
CA VAL A 312 -9.45 8.47 -22.76
C VAL A 312 -9.41 6.96 -22.95
N HIS A 313 -9.40 6.23 -21.83
CA HIS A 313 -9.05 4.81 -21.81
C HIS A 313 -10.08 3.93 -21.08
N GLY A 314 -11.34 4.37 -21.06
CA GLY A 314 -12.38 3.79 -20.22
C GLY A 314 -12.70 4.70 -19.04
N SER A 315 -13.85 4.45 -18.43
CA SER A 315 -14.29 5.14 -17.22
C SER A 315 -13.63 4.57 -15.96
N MET A 316 -13.79 5.26 -14.84
CA MET A 316 -13.39 4.73 -13.53
C MET A 316 -14.14 3.43 -13.19
N ASN A 317 -15.42 3.30 -13.55
CA ASN A 317 -16.16 2.06 -13.32
C ASN A 317 -15.70 0.93 -14.25
N ASP A 318 -15.26 1.21 -15.49
CA ASP A 318 -14.56 0.22 -16.35
C ASP A 318 -13.31 -0.31 -15.67
N TYR A 319 -12.47 0.60 -15.15
CA TYR A 319 -11.24 0.26 -14.43
C TYR A 319 -11.53 -0.65 -13.24
N TYR A 320 -12.43 -0.25 -12.35
CA TYR A 320 -12.73 -1.01 -11.14
C TYR A 320 -13.46 -2.34 -11.41
N ARG A 321 -14.22 -2.42 -12.51
CA ARG A 321 -14.80 -3.68 -13.00
C ARG A 321 -13.72 -4.64 -13.48
N GLU A 322 -12.73 -4.16 -14.23
CA GLU A 322 -11.59 -4.97 -14.69
C GLU A 322 -10.75 -5.47 -13.49
N LEU A 323 -10.36 -4.58 -12.57
CA LEU A 323 -9.54 -4.93 -11.40
C LEU A 323 -10.17 -5.99 -10.50
N SER A 324 -11.50 -5.96 -10.38
CA SER A 324 -12.27 -6.83 -9.49
C SER A 324 -12.83 -8.07 -10.19
N ASN A 325 -12.52 -8.27 -11.47
CA ASN A 325 -13.14 -9.28 -12.33
C ASN A 325 -14.68 -9.27 -12.22
N GLY A 326 -15.27 -8.07 -12.23
CA GLY A 326 -16.70 -7.84 -12.15
C GLY A 326 -17.32 -7.87 -10.76
N ALA A 327 -16.58 -8.21 -9.70
CA ALA A 327 -17.09 -8.33 -8.33
C ALA A 327 -17.46 -6.99 -7.67
N PHE A 328 -16.93 -5.89 -8.19
CA PHE A 328 -17.15 -4.55 -7.66
C PHE A 328 -17.57 -3.58 -8.77
N LYS A 329 -18.50 -2.68 -8.46
CA LYS A 329 -18.93 -1.60 -9.34
C LYS A 329 -19.06 -0.28 -8.59
N ILE A 330 -18.95 0.80 -9.33
CA ILE A 330 -19.19 2.15 -8.84
C ILE A 330 -20.45 2.67 -9.50
N GLU A 331 -21.33 3.25 -8.68
CA GLU A 331 -22.54 3.92 -9.14
C GLU A 331 -22.60 5.30 -8.50
N GLY A 332 -23.36 6.21 -9.09
CA GLY A 332 -23.41 7.57 -8.57
C GLY A 332 -24.06 8.53 -9.54
N ALA A 333 -23.98 9.80 -9.18
CA ALA A 333 -24.48 10.90 -9.99
C ALA A 333 -23.66 12.16 -9.75
N PHE A 334 -23.66 13.04 -10.75
CA PHE A 334 -23.23 14.41 -10.58
C PHE A 334 -24.38 15.21 -9.95
N VAL A 335 -24.21 15.62 -8.69
CA VAL A 335 -25.32 16.20 -7.90
C VAL A 335 -25.40 17.72 -8.01
N GLY A 336 -24.43 18.35 -8.68
CA GLY A 336 -24.48 19.74 -9.12
C GLY A 336 -23.27 20.58 -8.71
N TRP A 337 -23.21 21.78 -9.29
CA TRP A 337 -22.23 22.81 -8.95
C TRP A 337 -22.73 23.72 -7.82
N VAL A 338 -21.83 24.02 -6.90
CA VAL A 338 -22.02 25.00 -5.83
C VAL A 338 -20.94 26.07 -5.89
N GLU A 339 -21.37 27.33 -5.92
CA GLU A 339 -20.45 28.47 -5.78
C GLU A 339 -20.29 28.81 -4.29
N VAL A 340 -19.06 28.69 -3.79
CA VAL A 340 -18.70 29.03 -2.42
C VAL A 340 -18.40 30.54 -2.26
N SER A 341 -18.39 31.03 -1.04
CA SER A 341 -18.43 32.47 -0.73
C SER A 341 -17.10 33.20 -0.90
N LYS A 342 -15.96 32.52 -0.72
CA LYS A 342 -14.63 33.16 -0.82
C LYS A 342 -13.93 32.82 -2.12
N LYS A 343 -12.92 33.61 -2.48
CA LYS A 343 -12.05 33.29 -3.62
C LYS A 343 -11.30 31.99 -3.36
N ARG A 344 -10.86 31.31 -4.41
CA ARG A 344 -10.24 29.98 -4.30
C ARG A 344 -9.08 29.94 -3.32
N MET A 345 -8.19 30.91 -3.39
CA MET A 345 -7.00 30.97 -2.52
C MET A 345 -7.30 31.44 -1.09
N ASP A 346 -8.47 32.02 -0.83
CA ASP A 346 -8.86 32.50 0.51
C ASP A 346 -9.31 31.36 1.45
N TYR A 347 -9.51 30.14 0.92
CA TYR A 347 -9.76 28.93 1.71
C TYR A 347 -8.48 28.27 2.23
N THR A 348 -7.31 28.73 1.80
CA THR A 348 -6.01 28.17 2.20
C THR A 348 -5.11 29.30 2.67
N THR A 349 -4.90 29.44 3.98
CA THR A 349 -3.90 30.37 4.51
C THR A 349 -2.65 29.60 4.95
N GLY A 350 -1.48 30.23 4.88
CA GLY A 350 -0.22 29.55 5.22
C GLY A 350 0.08 28.31 4.36
N SER A 351 0.30 27.16 4.99
CA SER A 351 0.60 25.89 4.30
C SER A 351 -0.62 25.21 3.67
N GLY A 352 -1.85 25.64 3.99
CA GLY A 352 -3.08 24.99 3.54
C GLY A 352 -3.29 23.57 4.11
N THR A 353 -2.49 23.17 5.10
CA THR A 353 -2.54 21.84 5.73
C THR A 353 -3.47 21.78 6.93
N ASP A 354 -3.90 22.94 7.45
CA ASP A 354 -4.80 23.07 8.59
C ASP A 354 -6.13 22.35 8.32
N THR A 355 -6.57 21.56 9.30
CA THR A 355 -7.79 20.76 9.15
C THR A 355 -9.05 21.63 9.09
N ARG A 356 -9.08 22.75 9.83
CA ARG A 356 -10.22 23.69 9.85
C ARG A 356 -10.39 24.34 8.50
N GLU A 357 -9.30 24.74 7.85
CA GLU A 357 -9.30 25.30 6.49
C GLU A 357 -9.88 24.32 5.48
N LYS A 358 -9.41 23.06 5.52
CA LYS A 358 -9.91 22.00 4.65
C LYS A 358 -11.40 21.75 4.87
N THR A 359 -11.83 21.68 6.13
CA THR A 359 -13.24 21.43 6.43
C THR A 359 -14.13 22.61 6.04
N ALA A 360 -13.66 23.86 6.14
CA ALA A 360 -14.48 25.04 5.86
C ALA A 360 -15.05 25.01 4.43
N LEU A 361 -14.19 24.81 3.43
CA LEU A 361 -14.61 24.70 2.02
C LEU A 361 -15.64 23.57 1.84
N LEU A 362 -15.32 22.39 2.35
CA LEU A 362 -16.12 21.18 2.13
C LEU A 362 -17.47 21.25 2.84
N THR A 363 -17.50 21.74 4.08
CA THR A 363 -18.76 21.95 4.82
C THR A 363 -19.63 23.02 4.18
N GLU A 364 -19.04 24.08 3.63
CA GLU A 364 -19.79 25.12 2.93
C GLU A 364 -20.38 24.60 1.62
N ALA A 365 -19.60 23.85 0.84
CA ALA A 365 -20.06 23.21 -0.38
C ALA A 365 -21.22 22.23 -0.09
N LEU A 366 -21.10 21.40 0.94
CA LEU A 366 -22.15 20.49 1.38
C LEU A 366 -23.40 21.24 1.84
N THR A 367 -23.25 22.30 2.65
CA THR A 367 -24.37 23.14 3.10
C THR A 367 -25.14 23.69 1.91
N LYS A 368 -24.44 24.37 0.99
CA LYS A 368 -25.06 24.97 -0.20
C LYS A 368 -25.73 23.94 -1.11
N LEU A 369 -25.16 22.74 -1.23
CA LEU A 369 -25.79 21.65 -1.97
C LEU A 369 -27.09 21.22 -1.30
N THR A 370 -27.06 20.95 0.01
CA THR A 370 -28.24 20.44 0.73
C THR A 370 -29.34 21.48 0.95
N ASP A 371 -28.99 22.77 0.95
CA ASP A 371 -29.98 23.86 0.94
C ASP A 371 -30.79 23.87 -0.36
N LYS A 372 -30.15 23.55 -1.49
CA LYS A 372 -30.81 23.41 -2.80
C LYS A 372 -31.59 22.10 -2.90
N ASN A 373 -31.00 21.00 -2.46
CA ASN A 373 -31.59 19.66 -2.49
C ASN A 373 -31.14 18.84 -1.28
N LYS A 374 -32.04 18.70 -0.30
CA LYS A 374 -31.78 17.95 0.95
C LYS A 374 -31.49 16.47 0.73
N ASP A 375 -31.98 15.91 -0.37
CA ASP A 375 -31.82 14.49 -0.71
C ASP A 375 -30.63 14.23 -1.65
N ALA A 376 -29.82 15.26 -1.99
CA ALA A 376 -28.71 15.12 -2.94
C ALA A 376 -27.68 14.05 -2.55
N LEU A 377 -27.52 13.78 -1.26
CA LEU A 377 -26.58 12.78 -0.73
C LEU A 377 -27.28 11.53 -0.17
N LYS A 378 -28.60 11.44 -0.35
CA LYS A 378 -29.38 10.30 0.09
C LYS A 378 -28.84 9.04 -0.59
N ASP A 379 -28.69 7.98 0.19
CA ASP A 379 -28.17 6.68 -0.26
C ASP A 379 -26.71 6.66 -0.75
N MET A 380 -25.96 7.76 -0.63
CA MET A 380 -24.55 7.83 -1.02
C MET A 380 -23.61 7.34 0.09
N ASP A 381 -22.57 6.62 -0.31
CA ASP A 381 -21.54 6.07 0.58
C ASP A 381 -20.39 7.08 0.79
N GLY A 382 -20.08 7.89 -0.23
CA GLY A 382 -19.02 8.91 -0.16
C GLY A 382 -19.22 10.05 -1.15
N VAL A 383 -18.31 11.02 -1.08
CA VAL A 383 -18.37 12.26 -1.87
C VAL A 383 -17.07 12.46 -2.66
N PHE A 384 -17.19 12.83 -3.93
CA PHE A 384 -16.10 13.33 -4.75
C PHE A 384 -16.28 14.82 -4.97
N PHE A 385 -15.39 15.63 -4.42
CA PHE A 385 -15.34 17.06 -4.70
C PHE A 385 -14.46 17.33 -5.92
N ILE A 386 -15.05 17.92 -6.96
CA ILE A 386 -14.31 18.44 -8.11
C ILE A 386 -14.26 19.95 -7.97
N TYR A 387 -13.08 20.51 -7.73
CA TYR A 387 -12.96 21.97 -7.65
C TYR A 387 -12.61 22.59 -9.00
N ALA A 388 -13.22 23.73 -9.31
CA ALA A 388 -13.09 24.41 -10.59
C ALA A 388 -11.66 24.88 -10.88
N GLY A 389 -11.30 24.81 -12.16
CA GLY A 389 -10.05 25.33 -12.69
C GLY A 389 -8.88 24.33 -12.70
N GLY A 390 -7.71 24.83 -13.11
CA GLY A 390 -6.49 24.04 -13.23
C GLY A 390 -5.83 23.71 -11.89
N ARG A 391 -4.84 22.83 -11.95
CA ARG A 391 -4.03 22.40 -10.81
C ARG A 391 -3.40 23.60 -10.10
N VAL A 392 -3.57 23.66 -8.78
CA VAL A 392 -2.96 24.68 -7.93
C VAL A 392 -1.57 24.18 -7.50
N GLN A 393 -0.57 25.06 -7.53
CA GLN A 393 0.73 24.76 -6.94
C GLN A 393 0.60 24.87 -5.42
N THR A 394 0.58 23.73 -4.74
CA THR A 394 0.43 23.65 -3.28
C THR A 394 1.31 22.51 -2.73
N THR A 395 1.55 22.53 -1.42
CA THR A 395 2.34 21.51 -0.74
C THR A 395 1.55 20.21 -0.58
N ARG A 396 2.27 19.09 -0.47
CA ARG A 396 1.64 17.79 -0.22
C ARG A 396 0.83 17.85 1.08
N GLY A 397 -0.41 17.38 1.01
CA GLY A 397 -1.34 17.42 2.14
C GLY A 397 -2.06 18.77 2.31
N GLY A 398 -1.89 19.73 1.42
CA GLY A 398 -2.75 20.92 1.34
C GLY A 398 -4.16 20.60 0.85
N LEU A 399 -5.13 21.51 1.03
CA LEU A 399 -6.52 21.35 0.59
C LEU A 399 -6.65 21.02 -0.91
N TYR A 400 -5.92 21.74 -1.77
CA TYR A 400 -5.96 21.56 -3.23
C TYR A 400 -4.93 20.55 -3.76
N TRP A 401 -4.20 19.87 -2.87
CA TRP A 401 -3.46 18.68 -3.26
C TRP A 401 -4.45 17.52 -3.32
N PRO A 402 -4.53 16.74 -4.41
CA PRO A 402 -5.39 15.57 -4.46
C PRO A 402 -5.22 14.70 -3.22
N HIS A 403 -6.32 14.47 -2.52
CA HIS A 403 -6.31 13.68 -1.29
C HIS A 403 -7.68 13.12 -0.97
N ARG A 404 -7.67 12.09 -0.14
CA ARG A 404 -8.85 11.60 0.58
C ARG A 404 -8.84 12.03 2.04
N ALA A 405 -10.01 12.24 2.63
CA ALA A 405 -10.17 12.28 4.08
C ALA A 405 -11.61 11.96 4.50
N SER A 406 -12.06 12.51 5.61
CA SER A 406 -13.46 12.52 5.98
C SER A 406 -13.87 13.90 6.47
N VAL A 407 -15.11 14.28 6.22
CA VAL A 407 -15.72 15.51 6.72
C VAL A 407 -16.99 15.17 7.50
N SER A 408 -17.17 15.76 8.67
CA SER A 408 -18.40 15.61 9.45
C SER A 408 -19.41 16.64 8.99
N PHE A 409 -20.59 16.19 8.54
CA PHE A 409 -21.65 17.06 8.04
C PHE A 409 -23.03 16.40 8.23
N GLY A 410 -24.00 17.16 8.74
CA GLY A 410 -25.36 16.67 8.97
C GLY A 410 -25.44 15.47 9.92
N GLY A 411 -24.56 15.41 10.93
CA GLY A 411 -24.50 14.28 11.89
C GLY A 411 -23.89 12.98 11.34
N LYS A 412 -23.42 12.97 10.08
CA LYS A 412 -22.73 11.83 9.47
C LYS A 412 -21.28 12.20 9.15
N ARG A 413 -20.38 11.23 9.27
CA ARG A 413 -19.00 11.34 8.78
C ARG A 413 -18.94 10.84 7.34
N TRP A 414 -18.67 11.74 6.41
CA TRP A 414 -18.60 11.45 4.98
C TRP A 414 -17.16 11.18 4.57
N PRO A 415 -16.82 9.98 4.05
CA PRO A 415 -15.57 9.80 3.35
C PRO A 415 -15.61 10.62 2.06
N TYR A 416 -14.51 11.30 1.75
CA TYR A 416 -14.41 12.05 0.51
C TYR A 416 -13.02 11.96 -0.09
N PHE A 417 -12.95 12.24 -1.39
CA PHE A 417 -11.72 12.70 -2.03
C PHE A 417 -11.98 13.96 -2.84
N ILE A 418 -10.93 14.76 -3.04
CA ILE A 418 -10.99 16.04 -3.74
C ILE A 418 -9.91 16.13 -4.79
N VAL A 419 -10.26 16.54 -6.01
CA VAL A 419 -9.33 16.71 -7.13
C VAL A 419 -9.77 17.90 -7.98
N GLN A 420 -8.83 18.50 -8.71
CA GLN A 420 -9.14 19.54 -9.69
C GLN A 420 -10.01 19.00 -10.83
N GLU A 421 -10.85 19.88 -11.36
CA GLU A 421 -11.53 19.72 -12.64
C GLU A 421 -10.53 19.63 -13.81
N GLY A 422 -9.46 20.44 -13.75
CA GLY A 422 -8.40 20.49 -14.75
C GLY A 422 -8.39 21.78 -15.58
N GLY A 423 -9.41 22.63 -15.46
CA GLY A 423 -9.46 23.95 -16.08
C GLY A 423 -9.62 23.84 -17.60
N THR A 424 -8.61 24.24 -18.37
CA THR A 424 -8.71 24.19 -19.85
C THR A 424 -8.80 22.78 -20.41
N ARG A 425 -8.36 21.78 -19.64
CA ARG A 425 -8.32 20.35 -19.99
C ARG A 425 -9.03 19.56 -18.90
N MET A 426 -9.98 18.70 -19.27
CA MET A 426 -10.62 17.77 -18.35
C MET A 426 -9.55 16.83 -17.76
N ASN A 427 -9.53 16.73 -16.43
CA ASN A 427 -8.57 15.87 -15.74
C ASN A 427 -8.87 14.38 -16.00
N ASP A 428 -7.82 13.57 -16.12
CA ASP A 428 -7.94 12.14 -16.42
C ASP A 428 -8.30 11.29 -15.19
N ILE A 429 -8.73 10.05 -15.45
CA ILE A 429 -9.23 9.14 -14.41
C ILE A 429 -8.13 8.58 -13.51
N SER A 430 -6.84 8.72 -13.83
CA SER A 430 -5.77 8.02 -13.10
C SER A 430 -5.66 8.49 -11.66
N VAL A 431 -5.73 9.82 -11.46
CA VAL A 431 -5.74 10.43 -10.12
C VAL A 431 -7.00 10.03 -9.37
N PHE A 432 -8.15 10.03 -10.03
CA PHE A 432 -9.41 9.65 -9.39
C PHE A 432 -9.39 8.18 -8.94
N CYS A 433 -8.85 7.29 -9.77
CA CYS A 433 -8.71 5.87 -9.44
C CYS A 433 -7.78 5.66 -8.24
N HIS A 434 -6.66 6.40 -8.17
CA HIS A 434 -5.75 6.36 -7.02
C HIS A 434 -6.43 6.83 -5.73
N GLU A 435 -7.03 8.03 -5.73
CA GLU A 435 -7.67 8.60 -4.55
C GLU A 435 -8.86 7.77 -4.07
N PHE A 436 -9.63 7.20 -5.00
CA PHE A 436 -10.71 6.29 -4.66
C PHE A 436 -10.21 4.94 -4.12
N GLY A 437 -9.02 4.48 -4.51
CA GLY A 437 -8.41 3.30 -3.89
C GLY A 437 -8.28 3.48 -2.37
N HIS A 438 -7.96 4.70 -1.91
CA HIS A 438 -7.98 5.02 -0.49
C HIS A 438 -9.38 5.12 0.11
N MET A 439 -10.40 5.50 -0.66
CA MET A 439 -11.81 5.43 -0.24
C MET A 439 -12.25 3.99 0.05
N LEU A 440 -11.65 3.02 -0.64
CA LEU A 440 -11.84 1.59 -0.38
C LEU A 440 -10.99 1.06 0.78
N GLY A 441 -10.13 1.90 1.37
CA GLY A 441 -9.31 1.59 2.55
C GLY A 441 -7.85 1.22 2.25
N LEU A 442 -7.40 1.29 1.00
CA LEU A 442 -6.01 0.99 0.64
C LEU A 442 -5.05 2.11 1.07
N PRO A 443 -3.84 1.79 1.55
CA PRO A 443 -2.82 2.79 1.85
C PRO A 443 -2.04 3.21 0.59
N ASP A 444 -1.31 4.31 0.72
CA ASP A 444 -0.20 4.64 -0.19
C ASP A 444 0.90 3.57 -0.12
N LEU A 445 1.35 3.11 -1.29
CA LEU A 445 2.43 2.14 -1.47
C LEU A 445 3.68 2.76 -2.11
N TYR A 446 3.77 4.08 -2.14
CA TYR A 446 4.98 4.79 -2.57
C TYR A 446 6.18 4.49 -1.69
N ALA A 447 7.36 4.58 -2.30
CA ALA A 447 8.61 4.76 -1.58
C ALA A 447 8.50 5.98 -0.66
N ARG A 448 8.99 5.85 0.58
CA ARG A 448 9.20 6.98 1.49
C ARG A 448 10.68 7.35 1.44
N PRO A 449 11.08 8.44 0.76
CA PRO A 449 12.50 8.79 0.58
C PRO A 449 13.24 8.95 1.92
N GLU A 450 12.55 9.45 2.94
CA GLU A 450 13.00 9.56 4.33
C GLU A 450 13.19 8.21 5.06
N LEU A 451 12.81 7.08 4.46
CA LEU A 451 13.05 5.73 4.99
C LEU A 451 14.01 4.98 4.06
N PRO A 452 15.29 4.83 4.43
CA PRO A 452 16.24 3.99 3.70
C PRO A 452 15.70 2.57 3.51
N GLY A 453 15.66 2.08 2.27
CA GLY A 453 15.08 0.76 1.92
C GLY A 453 13.58 0.76 1.65
N SER A 454 12.92 1.92 1.62
CA SER A 454 11.54 2.02 1.14
C SER A 454 11.53 2.13 -0.39
N GLU A 455 11.31 1.00 -1.05
CA GLU A 455 11.41 0.87 -2.51
C GLU A 455 10.08 1.20 -3.21
N GLY A 456 8.96 1.07 -2.48
CA GLY A 456 7.62 1.31 -2.99
C GLY A 456 7.20 0.28 -4.04
N ALA A 457 5.93 0.31 -4.44
CA ALA A 457 5.42 -0.61 -5.48
C ALA A 457 5.64 -0.07 -6.92
N GLY A 458 6.25 1.10 -7.07
CA GLY A 458 6.58 1.72 -8.37
C GLY A 458 5.38 1.86 -9.30
N VAL A 459 5.62 1.78 -10.61
CA VAL A 459 4.57 1.80 -11.65
C VAL A 459 3.81 0.48 -11.76
N TRP A 460 4.09 -0.49 -10.88
CA TRP A 460 3.44 -1.80 -10.85
C TRP A 460 2.20 -1.83 -9.96
N CYS A 461 1.88 -0.74 -9.24
CA CYS A 461 0.63 -0.63 -8.51
C CYS A 461 0.08 0.79 -8.60
N ALA A 462 -1.21 0.95 -8.95
CA ALA A 462 -1.84 2.27 -8.96
C ALA A 462 -1.91 2.94 -7.58
N MET A 463 -1.75 2.20 -6.47
CA MET A 463 -1.57 2.78 -5.13
C MET A 463 -0.15 3.29 -4.86
N SER A 464 0.74 3.22 -5.85
CA SER A 464 2.06 3.83 -5.87
C SER A 464 2.14 4.76 -7.09
N ASN A 465 3.17 4.66 -7.94
CA ASN A 465 3.44 5.66 -8.96
C ASN A 465 2.54 5.47 -10.16
N GLN A 466 1.84 6.51 -10.59
CA GLN A 466 1.06 6.46 -11.82
C GLN A 466 1.99 6.28 -13.02
N ASN A 467 1.59 5.42 -13.96
CA ASN A 467 2.32 5.19 -15.20
C ASN A 467 2.23 6.39 -16.19
N GLY A 468 1.30 7.32 -15.95
CA GLY A 468 1.08 8.51 -16.75
C GLY A 468 0.12 8.29 -17.93
N GLY A 469 -0.17 9.35 -18.68
CA GLY A 469 -0.97 9.27 -19.91
C GLY A 469 -2.48 9.06 -19.72
N GLY A 470 -3.01 9.15 -18.50
CA GLY A 470 -4.45 9.03 -18.26
C GLY A 470 -5.00 7.60 -18.21
N LYS A 471 -4.14 6.58 -18.34
CA LYS A 471 -4.49 5.16 -18.18
C LYS A 471 -3.88 4.63 -16.87
N PRO A 472 -4.67 4.45 -15.79
CA PRO A 472 -4.17 3.86 -14.56
C PRO A 472 -3.86 2.36 -14.77
N GLN A 473 -2.73 1.89 -14.27
CA GLN A 473 -2.42 0.46 -14.19
C GLN A 473 -3.22 -0.23 -13.08
N HIS A 474 -3.25 -1.56 -13.04
CA HIS A 474 -3.89 -2.30 -11.96
C HIS A 474 -3.26 -2.05 -10.58
N PHE A 475 -4.07 -2.31 -9.55
CA PHE A 475 -3.58 -2.60 -8.21
C PHE A 475 -2.75 -3.90 -8.21
N CYS A 476 -1.73 -3.96 -7.35
CA CYS A 476 -0.98 -5.18 -7.12
C CYS A 476 -1.84 -6.26 -6.43
N ALA A 477 -1.41 -7.51 -6.52
CA ALA A 477 -2.05 -8.65 -5.86
C ALA A 477 -2.37 -8.40 -4.39
N TRP A 478 -1.47 -7.77 -3.64
CA TRP A 478 -1.69 -7.44 -2.23
C TRP A 478 -2.92 -6.57 -2.06
N SER A 479 -3.01 -5.43 -2.75
CA SER A 479 -4.15 -4.52 -2.69
C SER A 479 -5.46 -5.21 -3.10
N LYS A 480 -5.43 -6.05 -4.15
CA LYS A 480 -6.60 -6.83 -4.58
C LYS A 480 -7.03 -7.86 -3.53
N GLU A 481 -6.10 -8.49 -2.82
CA GLU A 481 -6.37 -9.39 -1.69
C GLU A 481 -6.97 -8.63 -0.50
N GLN A 482 -6.44 -7.45 -0.16
CA GLN A 482 -6.96 -6.62 0.94
C GLN A 482 -8.45 -6.31 0.73
N LEU A 483 -8.84 -5.95 -0.50
CA LEU A 483 -10.21 -5.68 -0.90
C LEU A 483 -11.06 -6.95 -1.06
N GLY A 484 -10.43 -8.14 -1.13
CA GLY A 484 -11.10 -9.43 -1.31
C GLY A 484 -11.49 -9.72 -2.76
N TRP A 485 -10.89 -9.03 -3.72
CA TRP A 485 -11.10 -9.26 -5.15
C TRP A 485 -10.27 -10.42 -5.70
N VAL A 486 -9.14 -10.68 -5.05
CA VAL A 486 -8.29 -11.85 -5.32
C VAL A 486 -8.26 -12.70 -4.07
N LYS A 487 -8.33 -14.02 -4.25
CA LYS A 487 -8.17 -14.99 -3.17
C LYS A 487 -6.99 -15.90 -3.51
N PRO A 488 -5.78 -15.60 -3.00
CA PRO A 488 -4.61 -16.40 -3.32
C PRO A 488 -4.75 -17.84 -2.81
N THR A 489 -4.20 -18.78 -3.58
CA THR A 489 -3.99 -20.15 -3.09
C THR A 489 -2.75 -20.13 -2.21
N VAL A 490 -2.92 -20.43 -0.91
CA VAL A 490 -1.79 -20.47 0.03
C VAL A 490 -1.00 -21.75 -0.17
N LEU A 491 0.28 -21.64 -0.51
CA LEU A 491 1.17 -22.75 -0.82
C LEU A 491 2.02 -23.15 0.39
N ASP A 492 2.25 -24.45 0.53
CA ASP A 492 3.27 -24.98 1.43
C ASP A 492 4.60 -25.09 0.67
N PRO A 493 5.59 -24.21 0.92
CA PRO A 493 6.86 -24.28 0.20
C PRO A 493 7.70 -25.51 0.54
N ARG A 494 7.36 -26.28 1.59
CA ARG A 494 8.03 -27.55 1.91
C ARG A 494 7.65 -28.66 0.94
N VAL A 495 6.53 -28.53 0.24
CA VAL A 495 6.07 -29.49 -0.77
C VAL A 495 6.61 -29.07 -2.13
N LYS A 496 7.62 -29.79 -2.62
CA LYS A 496 8.16 -29.59 -3.97
C LYS A 496 7.08 -29.86 -5.01
N GLN A 497 6.81 -28.87 -5.85
CA GLN A 497 5.82 -29.00 -6.93
C GLN A 497 6.16 -28.08 -8.09
N LYS A 498 5.73 -28.48 -9.29
CA LYS A 498 5.81 -27.67 -10.49
C LYS A 498 4.49 -26.93 -10.63
N LEU A 499 4.51 -25.62 -10.79
CA LEU A 499 3.34 -24.76 -10.79
C LEU A 499 3.24 -23.99 -12.09
N ILE A 500 2.01 -23.74 -12.51
CA ILE A 500 1.70 -22.92 -13.66
C ILE A 500 0.66 -21.86 -13.27
N LEU A 501 0.91 -20.62 -13.67
CA LEU A 501 0.15 -19.45 -13.28
C LEU A 501 -0.29 -18.69 -14.53
N ALA A 502 -1.60 -18.60 -14.74
CA ALA A 502 -2.18 -17.79 -15.80
C ALA A 502 -2.19 -16.30 -15.39
N PRO A 503 -2.40 -15.36 -16.33
CA PRO A 503 -2.47 -13.94 -16.02
C PRO A 503 -3.61 -13.62 -15.05
N ILE A 504 -3.34 -12.82 -14.02
CA ILE A 504 -4.31 -12.47 -12.96
C ILE A 504 -5.46 -11.60 -13.47
N GLU A 505 -5.28 -10.94 -14.60
CA GLU A 505 -6.32 -10.13 -15.25
C GLU A 505 -7.43 -11.00 -15.87
N ASP A 506 -7.16 -12.27 -16.17
CA ASP A 506 -8.17 -13.20 -16.73
C ASP A 506 -8.97 -13.93 -15.64
N ASP A 507 -8.33 -14.23 -14.52
CA ASP A 507 -8.91 -15.03 -13.45
C ASP A 507 -8.30 -14.63 -12.09
N PRO A 508 -9.12 -14.10 -11.15
CA PRO A 508 -8.67 -13.61 -9.85
C PRO A 508 -8.23 -14.74 -8.90
N THR A 509 -8.40 -16.01 -9.28
CA THR A 509 -7.85 -17.15 -8.54
C THR A 509 -6.40 -17.46 -8.90
N GLN A 510 -5.87 -16.84 -9.96
CA GLN A 510 -4.50 -17.01 -10.45
C GLN A 510 -3.52 -16.15 -9.64
N CYS A 511 -3.45 -16.42 -8.34
CA CYS A 511 -2.49 -15.84 -7.43
C CYS A 511 -2.08 -16.87 -6.38
N TYR A 512 -0.80 -16.92 -6.05
CA TYR A 512 -0.29 -17.77 -4.98
C TYR A 512 0.21 -16.94 -3.81
N LYS A 513 -0.04 -17.40 -2.58
CA LYS A 513 0.55 -16.86 -1.35
C LYS A 513 1.50 -17.91 -0.76
N VAL A 514 2.80 -17.64 -0.77
CA VAL A 514 3.83 -18.55 -0.25
C VAL A 514 4.27 -18.09 1.13
N MET A 515 3.98 -18.88 2.16
CA MET A 515 4.33 -18.53 3.53
C MET A 515 5.83 -18.68 3.75
N VAL A 516 6.54 -17.58 4.01
CA VAL A 516 7.96 -17.61 4.42
C VAL A 516 8.05 -17.86 5.91
N ARG A 517 7.17 -17.22 6.68
CA ARG A 517 7.06 -17.39 8.12
C ARG A 517 5.68 -17.92 8.50
N ALA A 518 5.64 -18.90 9.40
CA ALA A 518 4.42 -19.58 9.78
C ALA A 518 3.39 -18.66 10.47
N ASP A 519 3.89 -17.65 11.20
CA ASP A 519 3.10 -16.61 11.86
C ASP A 519 2.43 -15.61 10.88
N GLY A 520 2.74 -15.67 9.59
CA GLY A 520 2.21 -14.75 8.57
C GLY A 520 2.83 -13.35 8.58
N SER A 521 3.87 -13.11 9.39
CA SER A 521 4.60 -11.84 9.39
C SER A 521 5.40 -11.62 8.10
N GLU A 522 5.73 -12.69 7.37
CA GLU A 522 6.38 -12.61 6.07
C GLU A 522 5.90 -13.69 5.10
N TYR A 523 5.59 -13.29 3.88
CA TYR A 523 5.16 -14.18 2.80
C TYR A 523 5.47 -13.57 1.43
N PHE A 524 5.38 -14.38 0.38
CA PHE A 524 5.39 -13.92 -1.02
C PHE A 524 3.99 -13.99 -1.62
N LEU A 525 3.59 -12.98 -2.39
CA LEU A 525 2.47 -13.08 -3.35
C LEU A 525 3.02 -13.18 -4.75
N LEU A 526 2.55 -14.16 -5.50
CA LEU A 526 2.94 -14.41 -6.89
C LEU A 526 1.75 -14.04 -7.78
N GLU A 527 1.96 -13.09 -8.69
CA GLU A 527 0.99 -12.75 -9.74
C GLU A 527 1.67 -12.71 -11.10
N ASN A 528 0.99 -13.20 -12.14
CA ASN A 528 1.45 -13.06 -13.52
C ASN A 528 0.64 -11.94 -14.17
N ARG A 529 1.31 -10.95 -14.78
CA ARG A 529 0.67 -9.81 -15.45
C ARG A 529 1.05 -9.69 -16.90
N ARG A 530 0.13 -9.19 -17.70
CA ARG A 530 0.21 -9.04 -19.16
C ARG A 530 -0.05 -7.60 -19.56
N ARG A 531 0.57 -7.16 -20.65
CA ARG A 531 0.27 -5.83 -21.23
C ARG A 531 -1.05 -5.87 -21.99
N LYS A 532 -2.17 -5.77 -21.27
CA LYS A 532 -3.52 -5.71 -21.84
C LYS A 532 -4.45 -4.90 -20.94
N GLY A 533 -5.61 -4.49 -21.48
CA GLY A 533 -6.59 -3.71 -20.72
C GLY A 533 -5.96 -2.45 -20.13
N PHE A 534 -6.18 -2.22 -18.84
CA PHE A 534 -5.57 -1.11 -18.10
C PHE A 534 -4.07 -1.28 -17.86
N ASP A 535 -3.54 -2.50 -18.00
CA ASP A 535 -2.12 -2.83 -17.88
C ASP A 535 -1.33 -2.76 -19.20
N GLU A 536 -1.97 -2.36 -20.30
CA GLU A 536 -1.33 -2.27 -21.63
C GLU A 536 -0.02 -1.46 -21.63
N ALA A 537 0.05 -0.41 -20.82
CA ALA A 537 1.20 0.48 -20.76
C ALA A 537 2.30 0.03 -19.79
N LEU A 538 2.17 -1.14 -19.13
CA LEU A 538 3.20 -1.61 -18.18
C LEU A 538 4.58 -1.75 -18.85
N PRO A 539 5.69 -1.45 -18.13
CA PRO A 539 7.03 -1.54 -18.71
C PRO A 539 7.50 -2.94 -19.11
N ALA A 540 6.86 -4.00 -18.62
CA ALA A 540 7.08 -5.40 -19.00
C ALA A 540 5.90 -6.28 -18.54
N GLU A 541 5.95 -7.56 -18.87
CA GLU A 541 4.95 -8.57 -18.53
C GLU A 541 5.63 -9.87 -18.10
N GLY A 542 5.03 -10.58 -17.15
CA GLY A 542 5.58 -11.79 -16.55
C GLY A 542 5.17 -11.93 -15.09
N LEU A 543 5.91 -12.76 -14.36
CA LEU A 543 5.68 -13.04 -12.95
C LEU A 543 6.25 -11.92 -12.06
N LEU A 544 5.38 -11.24 -11.34
CA LEU A 544 5.75 -10.36 -10.23
C LEU A 544 5.74 -11.16 -8.93
N ILE A 545 6.79 -10.94 -8.12
CA ILE A 545 6.95 -11.53 -6.80
C ILE A 545 6.90 -10.40 -5.79
N TRP A 546 5.84 -10.35 -4.99
CA TRP A 546 5.69 -9.37 -3.92
C TRP A 546 6.11 -10.00 -2.61
N ARG A 547 7.20 -9.54 -2.00
CA ARG A 547 7.46 -9.84 -0.58
C ARG A 547 6.57 -8.96 0.27
N VAL A 548 5.80 -9.57 1.15
CA VAL A 548 5.00 -8.83 2.14
C VAL A 548 5.61 -9.06 3.50
N VAL A 549 6.06 -7.99 4.13
CA VAL A 549 6.62 -7.99 5.49
C VAL A 549 5.71 -7.14 6.38
N ASN A 550 5.15 -7.72 7.44
CA ASN A 550 4.21 -7.05 8.35
C ASN A 550 3.10 -6.30 7.61
N ASN A 551 2.47 -6.99 6.65
CA ASN A 551 1.40 -6.46 5.80
C ASN A 551 1.80 -5.24 4.93
N ARG A 552 3.09 -5.12 4.58
CA ARG A 552 3.59 -4.12 3.62
C ARG A 552 4.24 -4.81 2.42
N PRO A 553 3.71 -4.63 1.20
CA PRO A 553 4.28 -5.23 0.01
C PRO A 553 5.52 -4.47 -0.50
N ILE A 554 6.51 -5.23 -0.93
CA ILE A 554 7.75 -4.82 -1.60
C ILE A 554 7.87 -5.68 -2.86
N LEU A 555 8.24 -5.07 -3.98
CA LEU A 555 8.41 -5.80 -5.23
C LEU A 555 9.82 -6.37 -5.32
N GLU A 556 9.95 -7.66 -5.59
CA GLU A 556 11.23 -8.33 -5.80
C GLU A 556 11.59 -8.26 -7.29
N GLU A 557 12.58 -7.45 -7.65
CA GLU A 557 12.85 -7.10 -9.04
C GLU A 557 13.86 -8.05 -9.71
N SER A 558 13.48 -8.66 -10.83
CA SER A 558 14.25 -9.72 -11.49
C SER A 558 15.55 -9.25 -12.17
N HIS A 559 15.89 -7.96 -12.18
CA HIS A 559 17.05 -7.44 -12.91
C HIS A 559 18.40 -7.68 -12.19
N GLY A 560 18.39 -8.16 -10.95
CA GLY A 560 19.61 -8.58 -10.25
C GLY A 560 20.53 -7.45 -9.80
N VAL A 561 19.99 -6.25 -9.56
CA VAL A 561 20.77 -5.11 -9.05
C VAL A 561 20.46 -4.93 -7.57
N ASP A 562 21.50 -5.00 -6.74
CA ASP A 562 21.41 -4.79 -5.30
C ASP A 562 21.49 -3.29 -4.92
N GLY A 563 20.99 -2.97 -3.72
CA GLY A 563 21.12 -1.65 -3.09
C GLY A 563 20.07 -0.63 -3.53
N ALA A 564 20.15 0.59 -2.98
CA ALA A 564 19.13 1.63 -3.13
C ALA A 564 18.85 2.09 -4.58
N THR A 565 19.70 1.70 -5.54
CA THR A 565 19.53 1.98 -6.96
C THR A 565 18.76 0.90 -7.72
N GLY A 566 18.72 -0.34 -7.22
CA GLY A 566 18.01 -1.45 -7.85
C GLY A 566 16.55 -1.11 -8.18
N PRO A 567 15.76 -0.62 -7.23
CA PRO A 567 14.30 -0.42 -7.39
C PRO A 567 13.83 0.64 -8.38
N ARG A 568 14.75 1.22 -9.16
CA ARG A 568 14.49 2.35 -10.07
C ARG A 568 15.14 2.17 -11.43
N VAL A 569 15.74 1.00 -11.71
CA VAL A 569 16.44 0.74 -12.96
C VAL A 569 15.84 -0.45 -13.69
N PHE A 570 15.97 -0.47 -15.01
CA PHE A 570 15.55 -1.59 -15.84
C PHE A 570 14.10 -2.05 -15.62
N LEU A 571 13.14 -1.12 -15.66
CA LEU A 571 11.70 -1.43 -15.52
C LEU A 571 11.24 -2.56 -16.47
N GLY A 572 11.87 -2.70 -17.64
CA GLY A 572 11.61 -3.79 -18.60
C GLY A 572 12.05 -5.19 -18.13
N SER A 573 12.79 -5.28 -17.03
CA SER A 573 13.40 -6.50 -16.47
C SER A 573 12.98 -6.74 -15.02
N VAL A 574 11.92 -6.07 -14.56
CA VAL A 574 11.36 -6.28 -13.21
C VAL A 574 10.63 -7.62 -13.09
N PRO A 575 9.72 -8.01 -13.99
CA PRO A 575 9.07 -9.32 -13.90
C PRO A 575 10.03 -10.47 -14.20
N TYR A 576 9.79 -11.61 -13.57
CA TYR A 576 10.44 -12.87 -13.89
C TYR A 576 9.76 -13.58 -15.07
N PRO A 577 10.51 -14.33 -15.90
CA PRO A 577 11.96 -14.31 -15.96
C PRO A 577 12.47 -13.04 -16.66
N SER A 578 13.62 -12.54 -16.22
CA SER A 578 14.42 -11.58 -16.98
C SER A 578 15.68 -12.25 -17.55
N ALA A 579 16.44 -11.52 -18.36
CA ALA A 579 17.75 -12.00 -18.83
C ALA A 579 18.75 -12.19 -17.68
N ALA A 580 18.60 -11.42 -16.59
CA ALA A 580 19.48 -11.48 -15.43
C ALA A 580 19.07 -12.61 -14.48
N ASN A 581 17.76 -12.85 -14.32
CA ASN A 581 17.29 -13.79 -13.34
C ASN A 581 16.08 -14.61 -13.80
N THR A 582 16.20 -15.92 -13.65
CA THR A 582 15.15 -16.91 -13.96
C THR A 582 14.78 -17.72 -12.72
N SER A 583 15.28 -17.32 -11.55
CA SER A 583 15.06 -17.98 -10.27
C SER A 583 15.01 -16.94 -9.14
N PHE A 584 14.24 -17.20 -8.10
CA PHE A 584 14.20 -16.40 -6.89
C PHE A 584 14.48 -17.33 -5.71
N THR A 585 15.69 -17.27 -5.20
CA THR A 585 16.24 -18.24 -4.23
C THR A 585 17.01 -17.52 -3.13
N PRO A 586 17.41 -18.23 -2.05
CA PRO A 586 18.19 -17.62 -0.98
C PRO A 586 19.58 -17.12 -1.43
N TYR A 587 20.03 -17.54 -2.61
CA TYR A 587 21.33 -17.20 -3.20
C TYR A 587 21.27 -16.24 -4.38
N THR A 588 20.08 -15.88 -4.85
CA THR A 588 19.96 -14.92 -5.95
C THR A 588 19.98 -13.49 -5.42
N THR A 589 20.20 -12.56 -6.33
CA THR A 589 19.83 -11.15 -6.15
C THR A 589 18.59 -10.87 -7.01
N PRO A 590 17.46 -10.45 -6.43
CA PRO A 590 17.20 -10.39 -5.00
C PRO A 590 17.10 -11.78 -4.35
N SER A 591 17.30 -11.84 -3.03
CA SER A 591 17.32 -13.08 -2.24
C SER A 591 15.96 -13.37 -1.64
N SER A 592 15.50 -14.62 -1.72
CA SER A 592 14.25 -15.06 -1.07
C SER A 592 14.38 -15.28 0.45
N LYS A 593 15.55 -15.03 1.05
CA LYS A 593 15.73 -15.10 2.51
C LYS A 593 14.77 -14.15 3.22
N SER A 594 14.26 -14.58 4.37
CA SER A 594 13.42 -13.77 5.26
C SER A 594 14.12 -12.45 5.62
N GLN A 595 13.46 -11.32 5.43
CA GLN A 595 13.97 -10.03 5.90
C GLN A 595 13.88 -9.90 7.42
N LEU A 596 12.98 -10.65 8.07
CA LEU A 596 12.85 -10.68 9.53
C LEU A 596 13.82 -11.66 10.19
N GLY A 597 14.70 -12.31 9.42
CA GLY A 597 15.49 -13.45 9.88
C GLY A 597 14.63 -14.69 10.14
N GLY A 598 15.30 -15.84 10.31
CA GLY A 598 14.61 -17.14 10.34
C GLY A 598 13.78 -17.37 9.07
N GLY A 599 12.65 -18.08 9.19
CA GLY A 599 11.76 -18.35 8.06
C GLY A 599 12.26 -19.48 7.15
N LEU A 600 11.38 -19.88 6.23
CA LEU A 600 11.66 -20.98 5.33
C LEU A 600 12.53 -20.49 4.15
N PRO A 601 13.68 -21.14 3.84
CA PRO A 601 14.42 -20.87 2.60
C PRO A 601 13.66 -21.37 1.37
N VAL A 602 12.66 -20.58 0.96
CA VAL A 602 11.83 -20.83 -0.23
C VAL A 602 12.66 -20.61 -1.48
N HIS A 603 12.57 -21.48 -2.47
CA HIS A 603 13.08 -21.21 -3.81
C HIS A 603 11.99 -21.33 -4.86
N LEU A 604 11.99 -20.39 -5.81
CA LEU A 604 11.31 -20.48 -7.08
C LEU A 604 12.39 -20.63 -8.15
N THR A 605 12.42 -21.75 -8.84
CA THR A 605 13.42 -22.00 -9.89
C THR A 605 12.75 -22.31 -11.20
N ASN A 606 13.53 -22.30 -12.27
CA ASN A 606 13.05 -22.66 -13.60
C ASN A 606 11.82 -21.82 -14.01
N ILE A 607 11.84 -20.53 -13.69
CA ILE A 607 10.77 -19.61 -14.05
C ILE A 607 10.82 -19.41 -15.57
N ARG A 608 9.75 -19.78 -16.26
CA ARG A 608 9.65 -19.67 -17.73
C ARG A 608 8.30 -19.10 -18.11
N ARG A 609 8.33 -18.17 -19.07
CA ARG A 609 7.13 -17.67 -19.71
C ARG A 609 6.82 -18.51 -20.95
N LEU A 610 5.57 -18.94 -21.07
CA LEU A 610 5.06 -19.70 -22.21
C LEU A 610 4.53 -18.75 -23.31
N PRO A 611 4.44 -19.20 -24.57
CA PRO A 611 3.95 -18.37 -25.68
C PRO A 611 2.53 -17.80 -25.46
N ASN A 612 1.68 -18.52 -24.74
CA ASN A 612 0.32 -18.07 -24.38
C ASN A 612 0.29 -17.06 -23.22
N GLY A 613 1.45 -16.63 -22.71
CA GLY A 613 1.57 -15.67 -21.61
C GLY A 613 1.45 -16.26 -20.21
N TRP A 614 1.27 -17.58 -20.06
CA TRP A 614 1.30 -18.25 -18.76
C TRP A 614 2.75 -18.36 -18.27
N VAL A 615 2.95 -18.45 -16.95
CA VAL A 615 4.27 -18.64 -16.35
C VAL A 615 4.33 -19.98 -15.62
N THR A 616 5.39 -20.75 -15.87
CA THR A 616 5.71 -21.99 -15.16
C THR A 616 6.90 -21.79 -14.25
N PHE A 617 6.91 -22.41 -13.08
CA PHE A 617 8.05 -22.41 -12.15
C PHE A 617 8.01 -23.63 -11.23
N HIS A 618 9.13 -23.94 -10.60
CA HIS A 618 9.23 -24.97 -9.58
C HIS A 618 9.36 -24.29 -8.22
N ILE A 619 8.56 -24.74 -7.25
CA ILE A 619 8.68 -24.28 -5.87
C ILE A 619 9.27 -25.38 -4.99
N GLY A 620 10.08 -25.00 -4.02
CA GLY A 620 10.57 -25.90 -3.00
C GLY A 620 11.29 -25.20 -1.86
N TYR A 621 11.99 -26.01 -1.07
CA TYR A 621 12.65 -25.66 0.18
C TYR A 621 14.11 -26.16 0.16
N GLU A 622 15.03 -25.33 0.66
CA GLU A 622 16.47 -25.46 0.44
C GLU A 622 17.20 -26.48 1.33
N TYR A 623 16.63 -26.93 2.45
CA TYR A 623 17.19 -28.09 3.17
C TYR A 623 16.57 -29.39 2.67
N GLN A 624 17.26 -30.00 1.70
CA GLN A 624 17.40 -31.45 1.58
C GLN A 624 18.86 -31.79 1.41
#